data_AF-A0AAP9GFM1-F1
#
_entry.id   AF-A0AAP9GFM1-F1
#
_cell.length_a   1.000
_cell.length_b   1.000
_cell.length_c   1.000
_cell.angle_alpha   90.00
_cell.angle_beta   90.00
_cell.angle_gamma   90.00
#
_symmetry.space_group_name_H-M   'P 1'
#
loop_
_entity.id
_entity.type
_entity.pdbx_description
1 polymer ?
#
loop_
_entity_poly.entity_id
_entity_poly.type
_entity_poly.pdbx_seq_one_letter_code
_entity_poly.pdbx_strand_id
1 'polypeptide(L)'
;MDLSSYSSGNNYVQWSGGDNSYSDTMGSITRAQYQDWLERFAPTEEKLIELATGDQLYTELENRNQETAEGNLQRAQSQAASSLEKYGLSDSRTDSQKNNLELTNALSLASMNNEGRQAVGNLQRNIIAGTSSSATQSINDLGG
;
A
#
# COMPACT_ATOMS: atom_id res chain seq x y z
N MET A 1 -5.01 -39.04 -43.22
CA MET A 1 -5.85 -38.25 -42.31
C MET A 1 -5.45 -38.66 -40.91
N ASP A 2 -4.69 -37.79 -40.25
CA ASP A 2 -4.22 -37.93 -38.88
C ASP A 2 -5.07 -36.99 -38.01
N LEU A 3 -5.66 -37.52 -36.95
CA LEU A 3 -6.40 -36.78 -35.93
C LEU A 3 -6.33 -37.51 -34.58
N SER A 4 -5.56 -36.90 -33.67
CA SER A 4 -5.88 -36.67 -32.26
C SER A 4 -5.91 -37.84 -31.28
N SER A 5 -4.93 -37.86 -30.37
CA SER A 5 -5.24 -37.68 -28.94
C SER A 5 -4.02 -37.18 -28.17
N TYR A 6 -4.12 -35.93 -27.67
CA TYR A 6 -3.30 -35.40 -26.59
C TYR A 6 -3.31 -36.38 -25.41
N SER A 7 -2.14 -36.79 -24.91
CA SER A 7 -2.01 -37.41 -23.60
C SER A 7 -1.03 -36.60 -22.77
N SER A 8 -1.64 -35.73 -21.96
CA SER A 8 -1.08 -34.89 -20.93
C SER A 8 -0.07 -35.65 -20.07
N GLY A 9 1.07 -35.02 -19.78
CA GLY A 9 2.08 -35.56 -18.88
C GLY A 9 1.49 -35.88 -17.51
N ASN A 10 1.35 -37.17 -17.23
CA ASN A 10 0.90 -37.70 -15.96
C ASN A 10 2.02 -37.60 -14.91
N ASN A 11 2.02 -36.52 -14.12
CA ASN A 11 2.80 -36.40 -12.88
C ASN A 11 2.10 -37.12 -11.72
N TYR A 12 1.84 -38.43 -11.86
CA TYR A 12 1.34 -39.24 -10.75
C TYR A 12 2.50 -39.96 -10.06
N VAL A 13 2.68 -39.67 -8.76
CA VAL A 13 3.64 -40.38 -7.90
C VAL A 13 3.18 -41.84 -7.80
N GLN A 14 3.98 -42.76 -8.34
CA GLN A 14 3.70 -44.20 -8.27
C GLN A 14 3.90 -44.70 -6.84
N TRP A 15 2.82 -45.17 -6.21
CA TRP A 15 2.84 -45.73 -4.86
C TRP A 15 3.28 -47.21 -4.90
N SER A 16 4.32 -47.56 -4.15
CA SER A 16 4.83 -48.94 -4.02
C SER A 16 4.93 -49.30 -2.54
N GLY A 17 3.94 -50.02 -2.02
CA GLY A 17 3.72 -50.30 -0.60
C GLY A 17 4.94 -50.75 0.23
N GLY A 18 5.04 -50.15 1.42
CA GLY A 18 5.99 -50.39 2.51
C GLY A 18 6.07 -49.13 3.39
N ASP A 19 6.30 -49.21 4.70
CA ASP A 19 6.27 -48.03 5.60
C ASP A 19 7.24 -46.91 5.17
N ASN A 20 8.33 -47.25 4.48
CA ASN A 20 9.24 -46.30 3.81
C ASN A 20 8.62 -45.61 2.59
N SER A 21 7.73 -46.28 1.84
CA SER A 21 7.03 -45.67 0.71
C SER A 21 6.03 -44.61 1.16
N TYR A 22 5.38 -44.77 2.31
CA TYR A 22 4.48 -43.72 2.82
C TYR A 22 5.26 -42.47 3.24
N SER A 23 6.37 -42.62 3.98
CA SER A 23 7.22 -41.48 4.37
C SER A 23 7.87 -40.82 3.16
N ASP A 24 8.34 -41.60 2.18
CA ASP A 24 8.90 -41.08 0.92
C ASP A 24 7.84 -40.37 0.07
N THR A 25 6.64 -40.94 -0.01
CA THR A 25 5.50 -40.31 -0.72
C THR A 25 5.10 -39.01 -0.03
N MET A 26 4.98 -39.01 1.30
CA MET A 26 4.66 -37.80 2.06
C MET A 26 5.74 -36.73 1.87
N GLY A 27 7.03 -37.10 1.94
CA GLY A 27 8.13 -36.20 1.67
C GLY A 27 8.13 -35.64 0.24
N SER A 28 7.70 -36.43 -0.74
CA SER A 28 7.55 -35.97 -2.12
C SER A 28 6.39 -34.97 -2.27
N ILE A 29 5.26 -35.22 -1.61
CA ILE A 29 4.09 -34.33 -1.60
C ILE A 29 4.46 -33.00 -0.93
N THR A 30 5.12 -33.03 0.23
CA THR A 30 5.53 -31.82 0.93
C THR A 30 6.52 -30.99 0.11
N ARG A 31 7.47 -31.63 -0.59
CA ARG A 31 8.36 -30.90 -1.51
C ARG A 31 7.58 -30.29 -2.67
N ALA A 32 6.65 -31.02 -3.28
CA ALA A 32 5.82 -30.51 -4.37
C ALA A 32 4.95 -29.32 -3.92
N GLN A 33 4.38 -29.39 -2.71
CA GLN A 33 3.62 -28.29 -2.10
C GLN A 33 4.50 -27.07 -1.85
N TYR A 34 5.73 -27.27 -1.35
CA TYR A 34 6.66 -26.17 -1.13
C TYR A 34 7.11 -25.52 -2.45
N GLN A 35 7.31 -26.32 -3.51
CA GLN A 35 7.63 -25.80 -4.84
C GLN A 35 6.47 -25.01 -5.46
N ASP A 36 5.21 -25.50 -5.37
CA ASP A 36 4.03 -24.72 -5.78
C ASP A 36 3.93 -23.41 -4.98
N TRP A 37 4.27 -23.44 -3.68
CA TRP A 37 4.32 -22.22 -2.90
C TRP A 37 5.40 -21.23 -3.34
N LEU A 38 6.61 -21.72 -3.61
CA LEU A 38 7.71 -20.90 -4.13
C LEU A 38 7.37 -20.27 -5.48
N GLU A 39 6.72 -21.01 -6.38
CA GLU A 39 6.40 -20.51 -7.71
C GLU A 39 5.23 -19.53 -7.70
N ARG A 40 4.22 -19.77 -6.86
CA ARG A 40 2.93 -19.06 -6.95
C ARG A 40 2.75 -17.96 -5.91
N PHE A 41 3.25 -18.16 -4.70
CA PHE A 41 2.99 -17.27 -3.56
C PHE A 41 4.22 -16.45 -3.16
N ALA A 42 5.40 -17.05 -3.10
CA ALA A 42 6.63 -16.34 -2.73
C ALA A 42 6.90 -15.06 -3.54
N PRO A 43 6.77 -15.01 -4.89
CA PRO A 43 7.01 -13.76 -5.63
C PRO A 43 5.97 -12.68 -5.35
N THR A 44 4.76 -13.07 -4.92
CA THR A 44 3.72 -12.11 -4.54
C THR A 44 3.99 -11.58 -3.14
N GLU A 45 4.41 -12.44 -2.20
CA GLU A 45 4.83 -12.04 -0.86
C GLU A 45 6.02 -11.09 -0.90
N GLU A 46 7.03 -11.38 -1.73
CA GLU A 46 8.23 -10.56 -1.88
C GLU A 46 7.91 -9.17 -2.43
N LYS A 47 7.00 -9.06 -3.42
CA LYS A 47 6.50 -7.78 -3.92
C LYS A 47 5.70 -6.99 -2.89
N LEU A 48 4.88 -7.65 -2.08
CA LEU A 48 4.12 -6.98 -1.03
C LEU A 48 5.06 -6.46 0.07
N ILE A 49 6.09 -7.22 0.41
CA ILE A 49 7.13 -6.79 1.33
C ILE A 49 7.90 -5.62 0.72
N GLU A 50 8.32 -5.70 -0.55
CA GLU A 50 9.02 -4.61 -1.25
C GLU A 50 8.18 -3.32 -1.26
N LEU A 51 6.91 -3.41 -1.63
CA LEU A 51 6.00 -2.25 -1.68
C LEU A 51 5.78 -1.64 -0.29
N ALA A 52 5.76 -2.46 0.75
CA ALA A 52 5.49 -2.01 2.11
C ALA A 52 6.76 -1.63 2.91
N THR A 53 7.93 -2.09 2.48
CA THR A 53 9.23 -1.74 3.07
C THR A 53 9.97 -0.65 2.29
N GLY A 54 9.65 -0.46 1.01
CA GLY A 54 10.22 0.56 0.15
C GLY A 54 9.62 1.94 0.35
N ASP A 55 10.31 2.95 -0.18
CA ASP A 55 9.94 4.36 -0.06
C ASP A 55 8.72 4.75 -0.91
N GLN A 56 8.25 3.86 -1.81
CA GLN A 56 7.17 4.15 -2.76
C GLN A 56 5.86 4.56 -2.07
N LEU A 57 5.49 3.85 -1.00
CA LEU A 57 4.26 4.14 -0.26
C LEU A 57 4.32 5.52 0.42
N TYR A 58 5.48 5.86 0.98
CA TYR A 58 5.70 7.15 1.61
C TYR A 58 5.70 8.29 0.59
N THR A 59 6.36 8.12 -0.56
CA THR A 59 6.35 9.11 -1.64
C THR A 59 4.95 9.36 -2.20
N GLU A 60 4.16 8.31 -2.41
CA GLU A 60 2.77 8.44 -2.85
C GLU A 60 1.91 9.19 -1.82
N LEU A 61 2.09 8.90 -0.54
CA LEU A 61 1.39 9.59 0.54
C LEU A 61 1.79 11.07 0.63
N GLU A 62 3.09 11.37 0.52
CA GLU A 62 3.60 12.74 0.52
C GLU A 62 3.03 13.54 -0.66
N ASN A 63 2.99 12.97 -1.87
CA ASN A 63 2.39 13.60 -3.04
C ASN A 63 0.91 13.88 -2.84
N ARG A 64 0.14 12.91 -2.33
CA ARG A 64 -1.30 13.11 -2.03
C ARG A 64 -1.55 14.18 -0.97
N ASN A 65 -0.71 14.22 0.06
CA ASN A 65 -0.79 15.24 1.09
C ASN A 65 -0.52 16.64 0.51
N GLN A 66 0.48 16.77 -0.36
CA GLN A 66 0.79 18.02 -1.06
C GLN A 66 -0.37 18.46 -1.95
N GLU A 67 -0.90 17.57 -2.81
CA GLU A 67 -2.05 17.88 -3.68
C GLU A 67 -3.29 18.30 -2.86
N THR A 68 -3.55 17.62 -1.74
CA THR A 68 -4.66 17.94 -0.84
C THR A 68 -4.47 19.30 -0.19
N ALA A 69 -3.27 19.58 0.30
CA ALA A 69 -2.92 20.84 0.94
C ALA A 69 -3.04 22.02 -0.05
N GLU A 70 -2.49 21.89 -1.25
CA GLU A 70 -2.59 22.90 -2.32
C GLU A 70 -4.04 23.12 -2.75
N GLY A 71 -4.80 22.03 -2.97
CA GLY A 71 -6.22 22.11 -3.32
C GLY A 71 -7.07 22.75 -2.21
N ASN A 72 -6.76 22.49 -0.93
CA ASN A 72 -7.40 23.16 0.19
C ASN A 72 -7.08 24.65 0.23
N LEU A 73 -5.82 25.03 -0.01
CA LEU A 73 -5.40 26.43 -0.06
C LEU A 73 -6.10 27.18 -1.18
N GLN A 74 -6.10 26.63 -2.40
CA GLN A 74 -6.77 27.25 -3.55
C GLN A 74 -8.28 27.38 -3.33
N ARG A 75 -8.93 26.36 -2.75
CA ARG A 75 -10.35 26.42 -2.41
C ARG A 75 -10.64 27.50 -1.37
N ALA A 76 -9.81 27.61 -0.33
CA ALA A 76 -9.96 28.65 0.69
C ALA A 76 -9.75 30.05 0.11
N GLN A 77 -8.75 30.23 -0.76
CA GLN A 77 -8.51 31.50 -1.46
C GLN A 77 -9.69 31.86 -2.39
N SER A 78 -10.19 30.90 -3.15
CA SER A 78 -11.32 31.09 -4.07
C SER A 78 -12.60 31.41 -3.30
N GLN A 79 -12.90 30.71 -2.19
CA GLN A 79 -14.05 31.02 -1.35
C GLN A 79 -13.97 32.43 -0.75
N ALA A 80 -12.79 32.82 -0.26
CA ALA A 80 -12.57 34.16 0.25
C ALA A 80 -12.83 35.22 -0.83
N ALA A 81 -12.23 35.05 -2.02
CA ALA A 81 -12.44 35.93 -3.16
C ALA A 81 -13.93 36.00 -3.56
N SER A 82 -14.58 34.85 -3.77
CA SER A 82 -16.01 34.79 -4.14
C SER A 82 -16.93 35.39 -3.09
N SER A 83 -16.58 35.32 -1.80
CA SER A 83 -17.36 35.95 -0.73
C SER A 83 -17.30 37.48 -0.78
N LEU A 84 -16.13 38.03 -1.15
CA LEU A 84 -15.89 39.47 -1.26
C LEU A 84 -16.51 40.04 -2.53
N GLU A 85 -16.43 39.29 -3.64
CA GLU A 85 -17.07 39.63 -4.91
C GLU A 85 -18.59 39.82 -4.78
N LYS A 86 -19.26 39.02 -3.95
CA LYS A 86 -20.70 39.15 -3.67
C LYS A 86 -21.09 40.51 -3.06
N TYR A 87 -20.15 41.16 -2.38
CA TYR A 87 -20.34 42.48 -1.80
C TYR A 87 -19.75 43.60 -2.67
N GLY A 88 -19.27 43.27 -3.88
CA GLY A 88 -18.59 44.21 -4.78
C GLY A 88 -17.25 44.72 -4.24
N LEU A 89 -16.68 44.02 -3.26
CA LEU A 89 -15.41 44.39 -2.64
C LEU A 89 -14.27 43.61 -3.30
N SER A 90 -13.16 44.29 -3.59
CA SER A 90 -11.90 43.61 -3.91
C SER A 90 -11.40 42.83 -2.69
N ASP A 91 -10.53 41.83 -2.90
CA ASP A 91 -9.93 41.03 -1.82
C ASP A 91 -9.35 41.94 -0.72
N SER A 92 -10.11 42.09 0.38
CA SER A 92 -9.78 43.02 1.48
C SER A 92 -8.90 42.36 2.55
N ARG A 93 -8.42 41.13 2.28
CA ARG A 93 -7.55 40.43 3.22
C ARG A 93 -6.20 41.11 3.28
N THR A 94 -5.71 41.37 4.48
CA THR A 94 -4.36 41.90 4.69
C THR A 94 -3.32 40.86 4.31
N ASP A 95 -2.10 41.30 4.00
CA ASP A 95 -0.97 40.37 3.75
C ASP A 95 -0.75 39.43 4.94
N SER A 96 -0.95 39.92 6.17
CA SER A 96 -0.91 39.08 7.37
C SER A 96 -1.97 37.97 7.38
N GLN A 97 -3.18 38.21 6.88
CA GLN A 97 -4.23 37.19 6.80
C GLN A 97 -3.92 36.14 5.73
N LYS A 98 -3.35 36.55 4.60
CA LYS A 98 -2.91 35.63 3.53
C LYS A 98 -1.75 34.76 4.00
N ASN A 99 -0.73 35.39 4.60
CA ASN A 99 0.40 34.68 5.19
C ASN A 99 -0.03 33.72 6.31
N ASN A 100 -0.99 34.10 7.16
CA ASN A 100 -1.47 33.22 8.21
C ASN A 100 -2.20 31.98 7.66
N LEU A 101 -2.96 32.13 6.57
CA LEU A 101 -3.61 31.03 5.87
C LEU A 101 -2.57 30.07 5.26
N GLU A 102 -1.55 30.60 4.59
CA GLU A 102 -0.45 29.81 4.03
C GLU A 102 0.35 29.09 5.11
N LEU A 103 0.69 29.77 6.21
CA LEU A 103 1.39 29.17 7.35
C LEU A 103 0.58 28.06 8.01
N THR A 104 -0.74 28.27 8.17
CA THR A 104 -1.63 27.24 8.74
C THR A 104 -1.70 26.02 7.82
N ASN A 105 -1.76 26.24 6.50
CA ASN A 105 -1.73 25.16 5.52
C ASN A 105 -0.40 24.39 5.57
N ALA A 106 0.72 25.10 5.57
CA ALA A 106 2.06 24.51 5.66
C ALA A 106 2.25 23.73 6.97
N LEU A 107 1.74 24.24 8.10
CA LEU A 107 1.77 23.52 9.38
C LEU A 107 0.92 22.25 9.34
N SER A 108 -0.27 22.31 8.74
CA SER A 108 -1.13 21.13 8.56
C SER A 108 -0.43 20.06 7.70
N LEU A 109 0.16 20.47 6.57
CA LEU A 109 0.91 19.58 5.70
C LEU A 109 2.12 18.95 6.44
N ALA A 110 2.84 19.74 7.22
CA ALA A 110 3.94 19.26 8.04
C ALA A 110 3.47 18.24 9.10
N SER A 111 2.32 18.47 9.74
CA SER A 111 1.70 17.52 10.68
C SER A 111 1.36 16.21 9.99
N MET A 112 0.64 16.28 8.87
CA MET A 112 0.24 15.11 8.07
C MET A 112 1.45 14.30 7.60
N ASN A 113 2.52 14.97 7.15
CA ASN A 113 3.75 14.29 6.75
C ASN A 113 4.48 13.65 7.93
N ASN A 114 4.47 14.28 9.10
CA ASN A 114 5.07 13.70 10.31
C ASN A 114 4.28 12.48 10.82
N GLU A 115 2.96 12.56 10.81
CA GLU A 115 2.06 11.44 11.14
C GLU A 115 2.24 10.29 10.14
N GLY A 116 2.31 10.59 8.85
CA GLY A 116 2.59 9.62 7.79
C GLY A 116 3.92 8.89 7.99
N ARG A 117 5.00 9.59 8.34
CA ARG A 117 6.30 8.98 8.66
C ARG A 117 6.21 8.01 9.84
N GLN A 118 5.50 8.37 10.90
CA GLN A 118 5.30 7.50 12.06
C GLN A 118 4.50 6.26 11.70
N ALA A 119 3.45 6.42 10.89
CA ALA A 119 2.60 5.32 10.48
C ALA A 119 3.31 4.34 9.54
N VAL A 120 4.12 4.83 8.60
CA VAL A 120 5.00 4.01 7.75
C VAL A 120 6.03 3.27 8.61
N GLY A 121 6.67 3.94 9.57
CA GLY A 121 7.61 3.29 10.49
C GLY A 121 6.96 2.19 11.35
N ASN A 122 5.71 2.39 11.77
CA ASN A 122 4.93 1.37 12.47
C ASN A 122 4.56 0.20 11.55
N LEU A 123 4.16 0.46 10.31
CA LEU A 123 3.87 -0.56 9.30
C LEU A 123 5.11 -1.43 9.03
N GLN A 124 6.26 -0.80 8.77
CA GLN A 124 7.53 -1.50 8.57
C GLN A 124 7.88 -2.37 9.77
N ARG A 125 7.73 -1.83 10.99
CA ARG A 125 7.98 -2.59 12.22
C ARG A 125 7.04 -3.79 12.37
N ASN A 126 5.75 -3.63 12.04
CA ASN A 126 4.77 -4.72 12.10
C ASN A 126 5.06 -5.81 11.06
N ILE A 127 5.48 -5.43 9.86
CA ILE A 127 5.89 -6.37 8.80
C ILE A 127 7.13 -7.16 9.24
N ILE A 128 8.17 -6.48 9.76
CA ILE A 128 9.38 -7.13 10.27
C ILE A 128 9.06 -8.06 11.47
N ALA A 129 8.13 -7.66 12.32
CA ALA A 129 7.70 -8.46 13.47
C ALA A 129 6.76 -9.63 13.09
N GLY A 130 6.35 -9.75 11.83
CA GLY A 130 5.46 -10.82 11.36
C GLY A 130 4.01 -10.72 11.85
N THR A 131 3.60 -9.56 12.38
CA THR A 131 2.24 -9.32 12.90
C THR A 131 1.30 -8.92 11.77
N SER A 132 0.97 -9.87 10.89
CA SER A 132 0.13 -9.65 9.70
C SER A 132 -1.32 -9.24 9.98
N SER A 133 -1.81 -9.41 11.20
CA SER A 133 -3.20 -9.12 11.60
C SER A 133 -3.46 -7.65 11.98
N SER A 134 -2.43 -6.85 12.30
CA SER A 134 -2.60 -5.42 12.63
C SER A 134 -2.18 -4.47 11.50
N ALA A 135 -1.36 -4.93 10.55
CA ALA A 135 -0.91 -4.13 9.41
C ALA A 135 -2.06 -3.73 8.46
N THR A 136 -3.03 -4.63 8.26
CA THR A 136 -4.24 -4.38 7.45
C THR A 136 -5.19 -3.37 8.09
N GLN A 137 -5.26 -3.29 9.43
CA GLN A 137 -6.03 -2.26 10.12
C GLN A 137 -5.36 -0.88 10.02
N SER A 138 -4.04 -0.80 10.18
CA SER A 138 -3.33 0.48 10.06
C SER A 138 -3.36 1.07 8.65
N ILE A 139 -3.42 0.24 7.60
CA ILE A 139 -3.55 0.71 6.21
C ILE A 139 -4.93 1.34 5.96
N ASN A 140 -6.00 0.78 6.55
CA ASN A 140 -7.34 1.37 6.46
C ASN A 140 -7.45 2.69 7.24
N ASP A 141 -6.78 2.80 8.39
CA ASP A 141 -6.78 4.04 9.19
C ASP A 141 -5.97 5.18 8.55
N LEU A 142 -5.07 4.88 7.62
CA LEU A 142 -4.29 5.88 6.87
C LEU A 142 -4.98 6.37 5.58
N GLY A 143 -5.99 5.66 5.11
CA GLY A 143 -6.75 5.98 3.89
C GLY A 143 -8.11 6.62 4.15
N GLY A 144 -8.46 6.88 5.42
CA GLY A 144 -9.71 7.51 5.85
C GLY A 144 -9.61 9.02 6.00
#